data_AF-A0A7K4DC25-F1
#
_entry.id   AF-A0A7K4DC25-F1
#
_cell.length_a   1.000
_cell.length_b   1.000
_cell.length_c   1.000
_cell.angle_alpha   90.00
_cell.angle_beta   90.00
_cell.angle_gamma   90.00
#
_symmetry.space_group_name_H-M   'P 1'
#
loop_
_entity.id
_entity.type
_entity.pdbx_description
1 polymer ?
#
loop_
_entity_poly.entity_id
_entity_poly.type
_entity_poly.pdbx_seq_one_letter_code
_entity_poly.pdbx_strand_id
1 'polypeptide(L)'
;MFKMALFEGGLHRADELEDLVDDLGGFLIQKNVTQIDITLIIAVPGEDYDLIVKKAKELRGKLVEVPLAGSEITIVAPSLGKHHLPHPVCDISEYIRRNGAVTNVMGLARGVGQRINQITATEKGMIEEADVAVYSLGNFSRCLRKKTHLFMDINIPVVVLGGPEIFNVEGLQYYVGGIGRRSQRLRQKFDLDLFDVMVGEISKAVEKRRREIEEDPLILEPIYLKKILEENVEGIDKIISPIPIVLNVNGVKVKMPLKEFKEKIKNIEFDGRKIEEYCNIYQSPYTGFTILKIFTKSYFDSINQKS
;
A
#
# COMPACT_ATOMS: atom_id res chain seq x y z
N MET A 1 -0.90 19.45 2.19
CA MET A 1 -0.91 17.96 2.28
C MET A 1 -2.23 17.46 1.73
N PHE A 2 -2.22 16.43 0.89
CA PHE A 2 -3.45 15.83 0.38
C PHE A 2 -4.20 15.09 1.49
N LYS A 3 -5.51 15.24 1.53
CA LYS A 3 -6.41 14.37 2.28
C LYS A 3 -6.93 13.27 1.35
N MET A 4 -6.93 12.05 1.87
CA MET A 4 -7.37 10.89 1.12
C MET A 4 -8.78 10.50 1.55
N ALA A 5 -9.68 10.37 0.59
CA ALA A 5 -11.06 9.97 0.88
C ALA A 5 -11.58 8.92 -0.08
N LEU A 6 -12.47 8.09 0.44
CA LEU A 6 -13.25 7.12 -0.27
C LEU A 6 -14.67 7.64 -0.40
N PHE A 7 -15.12 7.80 -1.63
CA PHE A 7 -16.47 8.16 -1.99
C PHE A 7 -17.22 6.90 -2.42
N GLU A 8 -18.39 6.65 -1.82
CA GLU A 8 -19.36 5.63 -2.23
C GLU A 8 -20.64 6.33 -2.68
N GLY A 9 -21.08 6.08 -3.90
CA GLY A 9 -22.30 6.70 -4.44
C GLY A 9 -22.83 6.01 -5.68
N GLY A 10 -23.85 6.60 -6.29
CA GLY A 10 -24.33 6.14 -7.59
C GLY A 10 -23.42 6.60 -8.72
N LEU A 11 -23.34 5.80 -9.78
CA LEU A 11 -22.60 6.12 -11.01
C LEU A 11 -23.14 7.38 -11.71
N HIS A 12 -24.42 7.66 -11.55
CA HIS A 12 -25.08 8.82 -12.12
C HIS A 12 -24.56 10.12 -11.47
N ARG A 13 -23.99 11.03 -12.27
CA ARG A 13 -23.36 12.30 -11.85
C ARG A 13 -22.04 12.13 -11.06
N ALA A 14 -21.41 10.97 -11.16
CA ALA A 14 -20.10 10.74 -10.52
C ALA A 14 -18.96 11.49 -11.23
N ASP A 15 -19.12 11.73 -12.53
CA ASP A 15 -18.29 12.61 -13.35
C ASP A 15 -18.17 14.02 -12.75
N GLU A 16 -19.27 14.58 -12.21
CA GLU A 16 -19.21 15.90 -11.57
C GLU A 16 -18.30 15.95 -10.33
N LEU A 17 -18.07 14.81 -9.66
CA LEU A 17 -17.13 14.73 -8.55
C LEU A 17 -15.69 14.55 -9.07
N GLU A 18 -15.52 13.78 -10.14
CA GLU A 18 -14.22 13.61 -10.81
C GLU A 18 -13.71 14.95 -11.35
N ASP A 19 -14.55 15.70 -12.05
CA ASP A 19 -14.24 17.04 -12.57
C ASP A 19 -13.86 18.01 -11.44
N LEU A 20 -14.63 18.01 -10.33
CA LEU A 20 -14.31 18.85 -9.18
C LEU A 20 -12.97 18.48 -8.53
N VAL A 21 -12.64 17.19 -8.47
CA VAL A 21 -11.34 16.74 -7.95
C VAL A 21 -10.21 17.27 -8.82
N ASP A 22 -10.34 17.19 -10.14
CA ASP A 22 -9.34 17.69 -11.08
C ASP A 22 -9.22 19.23 -11.02
N ASP A 23 -10.34 19.96 -10.93
CA ASP A 23 -10.38 21.43 -10.80
C ASP A 23 -9.67 21.93 -9.53
N LEU A 24 -9.74 21.16 -8.45
CA LEU A 24 -9.07 21.46 -7.18
C LEU A 24 -7.59 21.02 -7.17
N GLY A 25 -7.06 20.52 -8.29
CA GLY A 25 -5.69 19.97 -8.36
C GLY A 25 -5.52 18.69 -7.54
N GLY A 26 -6.63 17.96 -7.32
CA GLY A 26 -6.65 16.64 -6.74
C GLY A 26 -6.37 15.54 -7.77
N PHE A 27 -6.52 14.30 -7.33
CA PHE A 27 -6.27 13.13 -8.17
C PHE A 27 -7.24 11.99 -7.85
N LEU A 28 -7.63 11.27 -8.91
CA LEU A 28 -8.29 9.98 -8.82
C LEU A 28 -7.26 8.86 -8.65
N ILE A 29 -7.19 8.28 -7.46
CA ILE A 29 -6.29 7.16 -7.16
C ILE A 29 -6.83 5.87 -7.72
N GLN A 30 -8.12 5.61 -7.48
CA GLN A 30 -8.78 4.38 -7.90
C GLN A 30 -10.25 4.66 -8.19
N LYS A 31 -10.77 4.01 -9.24
CA LYS A 31 -12.19 4.03 -9.63
C LYS A 31 -12.66 2.60 -9.84
N ASN A 32 -13.67 2.20 -9.07
CA ASN A 32 -14.33 0.92 -9.24
C ASN A 32 -15.81 1.16 -9.51
N VAL A 33 -16.31 0.63 -10.63
CA VAL A 33 -17.72 0.71 -11.00
C VAL A 33 -18.33 -0.67 -10.84
N THR A 34 -19.39 -0.78 -10.04
CA THR A 34 -20.13 -2.03 -9.81
C THR A 34 -21.59 -1.79 -10.14
N GLN A 35 -22.00 -2.18 -11.36
CA GLN A 35 -23.34 -1.94 -11.89
C GLN A 35 -23.73 -0.45 -11.87
N ILE A 36 -24.58 -0.04 -10.93
CA ILE A 36 -25.06 1.34 -10.75
C ILE A 36 -24.31 2.09 -9.65
N ASP A 37 -23.44 1.40 -8.90
CA ASP A 37 -22.67 1.98 -7.80
C ASP A 37 -21.24 2.28 -8.25
N ILE A 38 -20.65 3.30 -7.67
CA ILE A 38 -19.27 3.70 -7.88
C ILE A 38 -18.55 3.87 -6.54
N THR A 39 -17.30 3.43 -6.51
CA THR A 39 -16.37 3.72 -5.42
C THR A 39 -15.15 4.40 -5.97
N LEU A 40 -14.88 5.61 -5.48
CA LEU A 40 -13.73 6.42 -5.86
C LEU A 40 -12.80 6.58 -4.65
N ILE A 41 -11.51 6.38 -4.84
CA ILE A 41 -10.49 6.82 -3.89
C ILE A 41 -9.83 8.05 -4.49
N ILE A 42 -9.91 9.17 -3.78
CA ILE A 42 -9.47 10.48 -4.24
C ILE A 42 -8.44 11.08 -3.28
N ALA A 43 -7.48 11.79 -3.83
CA ALA A 43 -6.56 12.67 -3.11
C ALA A 43 -6.93 14.11 -3.42
N VAL A 44 -7.24 14.93 -2.41
CA VAL A 44 -7.61 16.34 -2.62
C VAL A 44 -6.81 17.23 -1.67
N PRO A 45 -6.39 18.44 -2.07
CA PRO A 45 -5.73 19.36 -1.15
C PRO A 45 -6.56 19.57 0.12
N GLY A 46 -5.91 19.52 1.28
CA GLY A 46 -6.61 19.54 2.56
C GLY A 46 -7.45 20.81 2.80
N GLU A 47 -7.08 21.93 2.17
CA GLU A 47 -7.78 23.22 2.24
C GLU A 47 -9.14 23.18 1.53
N ASP A 48 -9.25 22.37 0.47
CA ASP A 48 -10.44 22.28 -0.38
C ASP A 48 -11.34 21.06 -0.06
N TYR A 49 -10.97 20.28 0.96
CA TYR A 49 -11.68 19.05 1.34
C TYR A 49 -13.16 19.29 1.66
N ASP A 50 -13.50 20.45 2.23
CA ASP A 50 -14.89 20.79 2.56
C ASP A 50 -15.78 20.95 1.32
N LEU A 51 -15.21 21.31 0.16
CA LEU A 51 -15.94 21.39 -1.11
C LEU A 51 -16.34 19.99 -1.58
N ILE A 52 -15.42 19.02 -1.45
CA ILE A 52 -15.69 17.61 -1.75
C ILE A 52 -16.77 17.04 -0.82
N VAL A 53 -16.72 17.36 0.48
CA VAL A 53 -17.76 16.94 1.44
C VAL A 53 -19.14 17.47 1.05
N LYS A 54 -19.22 18.74 0.60
CA LYS A 54 -20.48 19.33 0.12
C LYS A 54 -20.97 18.64 -1.15
N LYS A 55 -20.07 18.41 -2.12
CA LYS A 55 -20.41 17.74 -3.37
C LYS A 55 -20.88 16.30 -3.15
N ALA A 56 -20.19 15.53 -2.30
CA ALA A 56 -20.59 14.18 -1.96
C ALA A 56 -22.01 14.13 -1.36
N LYS A 57 -22.36 15.08 -0.48
CA LYS A 57 -23.73 15.20 0.07
C LYS A 57 -24.76 15.55 -1.00
N GLU A 58 -24.44 16.45 -1.92
CA GLU A 58 -25.30 16.80 -3.07
C GLU A 58 -25.61 15.56 -3.92
N LEU A 59 -24.59 14.74 -4.17
CA LEU A 59 -24.70 13.48 -4.92
C LEU A 59 -25.32 12.34 -4.10
N ARG A 60 -25.75 12.60 -2.85
CA ARG A 60 -26.27 11.60 -1.91
C ARG A 60 -25.31 10.43 -1.67
N GLY A 61 -24.02 10.66 -1.86
CA GLY A 61 -22.96 9.72 -1.59
C GLY A 61 -22.42 9.82 -0.16
N LYS A 62 -21.61 8.84 0.20
CA LYS A 62 -20.92 8.76 1.48
C LYS A 62 -19.44 9.02 1.24
N LEU A 63 -18.86 9.90 2.03
CA LEU A 63 -17.43 10.19 2.02
C LEU A 63 -16.80 9.72 3.33
N VAL A 64 -15.74 8.94 3.26
CA VAL A 64 -15.00 8.40 4.41
C VAL A 64 -13.52 8.68 4.22
N GLU A 65 -12.84 9.19 5.24
CA GLU A 65 -11.40 9.37 5.20
C GLU A 65 -10.70 8.00 5.21
N VAL A 66 -9.73 7.82 4.31
CA VAL A 66 -8.99 6.55 4.14
C VAL A 66 -7.49 6.80 4.28
N PRO A 67 -6.95 6.77 5.51
CA PRO A 67 -5.59 7.25 5.78
C PRO A 67 -4.49 6.41 5.10
N LEU A 68 -4.81 5.17 4.73
CA LEU A 68 -3.86 4.25 4.10
C LEU A 68 -3.90 4.31 2.56
N ALA A 69 -4.72 5.17 1.96
CA ALA A 69 -4.77 5.31 0.52
C ALA A 69 -3.42 5.75 -0.07
N GLY A 70 -3.12 5.21 -1.25
CA GLY A 70 -1.84 5.43 -1.92
C GLY A 70 -0.65 4.71 -1.27
N SER A 71 -0.91 3.78 -0.34
CA SER A 71 0.12 2.91 0.23
C SER A 71 -0.11 1.44 -0.11
N GLU A 72 0.99 0.73 -0.28
CA GLU A 72 1.04 -0.71 -0.38
C GLU A 72 1.48 -1.33 0.94
N ILE A 73 0.73 -2.31 1.43
CA ILE A 73 0.98 -2.97 2.70
C ILE A 73 1.11 -4.48 2.47
N THR A 74 2.26 -5.04 2.85
CA THR A 74 2.48 -6.49 2.80
C THR A 74 2.18 -7.12 4.16
N ILE A 75 1.23 -8.03 4.19
CA ILE A 75 0.83 -8.76 5.39
C ILE A 75 1.55 -10.11 5.39
N VAL A 76 2.46 -10.28 6.34
CA VAL A 76 3.34 -11.44 6.46
C VAL A 76 2.81 -12.38 7.51
N ALA A 77 2.50 -13.61 7.09
CA ALA A 77 2.13 -14.69 7.98
C ALA A 77 3.28 -15.71 8.05
N PRO A 78 3.61 -16.25 9.24
CA PRO A 78 4.59 -17.33 9.35
C PRO A 78 4.22 -18.59 8.55
N SER A 79 2.94 -18.78 8.23
CA SER A 79 2.45 -19.79 7.31
C SER A 79 1.01 -19.52 6.88
N LEU A 80 0.70 -19.82 5.62
CA LEU A 80 -0.66 -19.89 5.07
C LEU A 80 -1.12 -21.34 4.81
N GLY A 81 -0.38 -22.32 5.34
CA GLY A 81 -0.69 -23.73 5.15
C GLY A 81 -2.02 -24.12 5.81
N LYS A 82 -2.80 -24.99 5.16
CA LYS A 82 -4.13 -25.44 5.64
C LYS A 82 -4.12 -25.97 7.08
N HIS A 83 -3.05 -26.62 7.51
CA HIS A 83 -2.90 -27.17 8.87
C HIS A 83 -2.64 -26.10 9.94
N HIS A 84 -2.30 -24.88 9.52
CA HIS A 84 -2.09 -23.71 10.39
C HIS A 84 -3.28 -22.75 10.37
N LEU A 85 -4.32 -23.07 9.59
CA LEU A 85 -5.61 -22.41 9.70
C LEU A 85 -6.29 -22.76 11.03
N PRO A 86 -7.24 -21.94 11.46
CA PRO A 86 -7.52 -20.59 10.95
C PRO A 86 -6.46 -19.55 11.38
N HIS A 87 -6.29 -18.52 10.56
CA HIS A 87 -5.48 -17.33 10.83
C HIS A 87 -6.28 -16.07 10.43
N PRO A 88 -6.15 -14.94 11.16
CA PRO A 88 -6.94 -13.72 10.90
C PRO A 88 -6.47 -12.92 9.67
N VAL A 89 -5.46 -13.41 8.94
CA VAL A 89 -4.77 -12.68 7.87
C VAL A 89 -5.72 -12.13 6.80
N CYS A 90 -6.74 -12.90 6.41
CA CYS A 90 -7.73 -12.44 5.43
C CYS A 90 -8.62 -11.32 5.97
N ASP A 91 -9.06 -11.42 7.23
CA ASP A 91 -9.88 -10.40 7.88
C ASP A 91 -9.06 -9.10 8.07
N ILE A 92 -7.80 -9.23 8.51
CA ILE A 92 -6.83 -8.12 8.61
C ILE A 92 -6.64 -7.44 7.25
N SER A 93 -6.39 -8.25 6.22
CA SER A 93 -6.17 -7.78 4.85
C SER A 93 -7.39 -7.06 4.29
N GLU A 94 -8.59 -7.57 4.55
CA GLU A 94 -9.83 -6.92 4.17
C GLU A 94 -10.03 -5.59 4.90
N TYR A 95 -9.76 -5.53 6.21
CA TYR A 95 -9.91 -4.31 6.99
C TYR A 95 -8.94 -3.21 6.55
N ILE A 96 -7.69 -3.56 6.27
CA ILE A 96 -6.68 -2.63 5.76
C ILE A 96 -7.11 -2.09 4.38
N ARG A 97 -7.63 -2.95 3.48
CA ARG A 97 -8.15 -2.50 2.17
C ARG A 97 -9.32 -1.54 2.28
N ARG A 98 -10.25 -1.77 3.21
CA ARG A 98 -11.38 -0.86 3.46
C ARG A 98 -10.93 0.53 3.92
N ASN A 99 -9.70 0.64 4.43
CA ASN A 99 -9.08 1.91 4.83
C ASN A 99 -8.14 2.50 3.75
N GLY A 100 -8.27 2.03 2.49
CA GLY A 100 -7.68 2.63 1.29
C GLY A 100 -6.37 1.99 0.81
N ALA A 101 -5.73 1.13 1.59
CA ALA A 101 -4.46 0.54 1.20
C ALA A 101 -4.62 -0.59 0.16
N VAL A 102 -3.61 -0.74 -0.69
CA VAL A 102 -3.43 -1.95 -1.47
C VAL A 102 -2.71 -2.97 -0.59
N THR A 103 -3.26 -4.17 -0.46
CA THR A 103 -2.66 -5.20 0.40
C THR A 103 -2.18 -6.39 -0.41
N ASN A 104 -1.02 -6.92 -0.03
CA ASN A 104 -0.56 -8.23 -0.48
C ASN A 104 -0.39 -9.15 0.73
N VAL A 105 -0.79 -10.41 0.59
CA VAL A 105 -0.68 -11.41 1.66
C VAL A 105 0.43 -12.39 1.31
N MET A 106 1.41 -12.52 2.19
CA MET A 106 2.56 -13.38 1.99
C MET A 106 2.69 -14.39 3.13
N GLY A 107 2.79 -15.67 2.77
CA GLY A 107 3.16 -16.74 3.68
C GLY A 107 4.63 -17.07 3.53
N LEU A 108 5.39 -17.04 4.63
CA LEU A 108 6.78 -17.48 4.58
C LEU A 108 6.86 -18.98 4.26
N ALA A 109 7.81 -19.36 3.42
CA ALA A 109 8.04 -20.75 3.04
C ALA A 109 8.41 -21.61 4.26
N ARG A 110 9.16 -21.04 5.21
CA ARG A 110 9.61 -21.70 6.43
C ARG A 110 9.41 -20.86 7.69
N GLY A 111 8.31 -20.13 7.83
CA GLY A 111 8.04 -19.33 9.04
C GLY A 111 7.48 -20.12 10.24
N VAL A 112 7.22 -21.42 10.09
CA VAL A 112 6.52 -22.26 11.09
C VAL A 112 7.41 -22.71 12.24
N GLY A 113 6.77 -23.03 13.38
CA GLY A 113 7.47 -23.56 14.55
C GLY A 113 8.35 -22.53 15.27
N GLN A 114 8.82 -22.90 16.46
CA GLN A 114 9.67 -22.03 17.26
C GLN A 114 11.17 -22.15 16.95
N ARG A 115 11.61 -23.30 16.41
CA ARG A 115 13.04 -23.64 16.28
C ARG A 115 13.54 -23.62 14.84
N ILE A 116 12.67 -23.93 13.89
CA ILE A 116 13.03 -24.12 12.48
C ILE A 116 12.62 -22.94 11.60
N ASN A 117 12.10 -21.86 12.22
CA ASN A 117 11.56 -20.76 11.46
C ASN A 117 12.67 -19.92 10.82
N GLN A 118 12.51 -19.63 9.54
CA GLN A 118 13.50 -19.00 8.67
C GLN A 118 12.79 -17.99 7.76
N ILE A 119 13.55 -17.00 7.32
CA ILE A 119 13.20 -16.07 6.26
C ILE A 119 14.40 -15.94 5.33
N THR A 120 14.16 -15.99 4.03
CA THR A 120 15.20 -15.86 3.00
C THR A 120 15.40 -14.41 2.59
N ALA A 121 16.56 -14.09 2.00
CA ALA A 121 16.82 -12.75 1.46
C ALA A 121 15.82 -12.35 0.36
N THR A 122 15.39 -13.31 -0.47
CA THR A 122 14.35 -13.09 -1.49
C THR A 122 13.01 -12.74 -0.86
N GLU A 123 12.61 -13.44 0.21
CA GLU A 123 11.36 -13.12 0.92
C GLU A 123 11.44 -11.74 1.59
N LYS A 124 12.58 -11.37 2.18
CA LYS A 124 12.81 -10.01 2.70
C LYS A 124 12.66 -8.96 1.59
N GLY A 125 13.32 -9.16 0.46
CA GLY A 125 13.25 -8.25 -0.69
C GLY A 125 11.82 -8.09 -1.24
N MET A 126 11.03 -9.17 -1.26
CA MET A 126 9.60 -9.11 -1.62
C MET A 126 8.77 -8.28 -0.64
N ILE A 127 9.04 -8.41 0.66
CA ILE A 127 8.35 -7.63 1.71
C ILE A 127 8.70 -6.14 1.58
N GLU A 128 9.97 -5.84 1.33
CA GLU A 128 10.53 -4.49 1.22
C GLU A 128 10.11 -3.72 -0.05
N GLU A 129 9.39 -4.35 -0.99
CA GLU A 129 8.78 -3.62 -2.10
C GLU A 129 7.65 -2.69 -1.68
N ALA A 130 6.95 -3.07 -0.60
CA ALA A 130 5.82 -2.34 -0.04
C ALA A 130 6.25 -1.17 0.84
N ASP A 131 5.30 -0.34 1.27
CA ASP A 131 5.59 0.81 2.12
C ASP A 131 5.65 0.42 3.60
N VAL A 132 4.84 -0.57 4.01
CA VAL A 132 4.79 -1.10 5.38
C VAL A 132 4.61 -2.62 5.36
N ALA A 133 5.28 -3.32 6.28
CA ALA A 133 5.08 -4.74 6.53
C ALA A 133 4.27 -4.98 7.81
N VAL A 134 3.21 -5.79 7.73
CA VAL A 134 2.37 -6.19 8.87
C VAL A 134 2.58 -7.67 9.18
N TYR A 135 3.25 -7.99 10.28
CA TYR A 135 3.53 -9.38 10.67
C TYR A 135 2.41 -9.92 11.58
N SER A 136 1.60 -10.84 11.06
CA SER A 136 0.55 -11.53 11.83
C SER A 136 1.13 -12.75 12.55
N LEU A 137 1.50 -12.60 13.82
CA LEU A 137 2.11 -13.67 14.63
C LEU A 137 1.06 -14.42 15.48
N GLY A 138 1.55 -15.35 16.31
CA GLY A 138 0.72 -16.22 17.14
C GLY A 138 0.31 -15.62 18.49
N ASN A 139 -0.16 -16.47 19.40
CA ASN A 139 -0.76 -16.03 20.68
C ASN A 139 0.22 -15.95 21.84
N PHE A 140 1.37 -16.60 21.74
CA PHE A 140 2.25 -16.81 22.89
C PHE A 140 3.47 -15.89 22.82
N SER A 141 3.65 -15.05 23.83
CA SER A 141 4.80 -14.12 23.92
C SER A 141 6.15 -14.83 23.74
N ARG A 142 6.34 -16.01 24.36
CA ARG A 142 7.54 -16.84 24.17
C ARG A 142 7.78 -17.24 22.71
N CYS A 143 6.72 -17.50 21.94
CA CYS A 143 6.84 -17.81 20.51
C CYS A 143 7.24 -16.57 19.71
N LEU A 144 6.66 -15.41 20.01
CA LEU A 144 6.96 -14.15 19.33
C LEU A 144 8.42 -13.76 19.52
N ARG A 145 8.95 -13.85 20.75
CA ARG A 145 10.37 -13.56 21.05
C ARG A 145 11.34 -14.40 20.22
N LYS A 146 10.99 -15.63 19.89
CA LYS A 146 11.82 -16.53 19.06
C LYS A 146 11.67 -16.31 17.55
N LYS A 147 10.85 -15.34 17.15
CA LYS A 147 10.55 -15.00 15.76
C LYS A 147 10.92 -13.56 15.42
N THR A 148 11.58 -12.85 16.33
CA THR A 148 11.98 -11.45 16.11
C THR A 148 12.87 -11.30 14.89
N HIS A 149 13.79 -12.25 14.66
CA HIS A 149 14.66 -12.27 13.47
C HIS A 149 13.90 -12.35 12.14
N LEU A 150 12.60 -12.70 12.13
CA LEU A 150 11.80 -12.69 10.90
C LEU A 150 11.49 -11.27 10.41
N PHE A 151 11.58 -10.27 11.28
CA PHE A 151 11.13 -8.91 11.00
C PHE A 151 12.08 -7.80 11.45
N MET A 152 13.05 -8.07 12.34
CA MET A 152 13.97 -7.03 12.82
C MET A 152 14.94 -6.51 11.76
N ASP A 153 15.24 -7.32 10.75
CA ASP A 153 16.17 -6.97 9.68
C ASP A 153 15.45 -6.45 8.41
N ILE A 154 14.20 -6.00 8.54
CA ILE A 154 13.42 -5.46 7.42
C ILE A 154 13.65 -3.96 7.35
N ASN A 155 13.95 -3.45 6.15
CA ASN A 155 14.35 -2.06 5.94
C ASN A 155 13.17 -1.06 5.89
N ILE A 156 11.94 -1.56 5.74
CA ILE A 156 10.71 -0.75 5.77
C ILE A 156 10.06 -0.80 7.16
N PRO A 157 9.21 0.17 7.52
CA PRO A 157 8.47 0.11 8.78
C PRO A 157 7.69 -1.19 8.97
N VAL A 158 7.80 -1.77 10.18
CA VAL A 158 7.17 -3.03 10.55
C VAL A 158 6.15 -2.82 11.66
N VAL A 159 4.93 -3.32 11.45
CA VAL A 159 3.89 -3.46 12.47
C VAL A 159 3.72 -4.93 12.83
N VAL A 160 3.86 -5.29 14.10
CA VAL A 160 3.69 -6.67 14.56
C VAL A 160 2.34 -6.83 15.25
N LEU A 161 1.58 -7.83 14.84
CA LEU A 161 0.32 -8.24 15.45
C LEU A 161 0.53 -9.52 16.24
N GLY A 162 0.00 -9.59 17.46
CA GLY A 162 0.08 -10.81 18.26
C GLY A 162 -1.01 -10.93 19.31
N GLY A 163 -1.17 -12.15 19.84
CA GLY A 163 -2.16 -12.40 20.91
C GLY A 163 -1.85 -11.75 22.27
N PRO A 164 -0.59 -11.61 22.74
CA PRO A 164 -0.30 -10.90 23.99
C PRO A 164 -0.78 -9.45 23.93
N GLU A 165 -1.38 -8.94 25.00
CA GLU A 165 -1.80 -7.53 25.06
C GLU A 165 -0.62 -6.57 24.91
N ILE A 166 0.51 -6.92 25.53
CA ILE A 166 1.74 -6.15 25.50
C ILE A 166 2.88 -7.05 25.04
N PHE A 167 3.67 -6.57 24.10
CA PHE A 167 4.87 -7.24 23.62
C PHE A 167 5.93 -6.22 23.23
N ASN A 168 7.04 -6.22 23.98
CA ASN A 168 8.16 -5.32 23.76
C ASN A 168 9.46 -6.12 23.57
N VAL A 169 10.22 -5.71 22.56
CA VAL A 169 11.57 -6.17 22.24
C VAL A 169 12.32 -4.96 21.66
N GLU A 170 13.63 -4.90 21.89
CA GLU A 170 14.48 -3.81 21.39
C GLU A 170 14.41 -3.72 19.86
N GLY A 171 14.18 -2.53 19.31
CA GLY A 171 14.06 -2.29 17.87
C GLY A 171 12.64 -2.44 17.29
N LEU A 172 11.68 -3.01 18.03
CA LEU A 172 10.29 -3.06 17.58
C LEU A 172 9.61 -1.69 17.75
N GLN A 173 9.18 -1.11 16.64
CA GLN A 173 8.57 0.23 16.63
C GLN A 173 7.05 0.20 16.89
N TYR A 174 6.33 -0.73 16.26
CA TYR A 174 4.86 -0.79 16.30
C TYR A 174 4.38 -2.19 16.66
N TYR A 175 3.54 -2.29 17.69
CA TYR A 175 2.92 -3.55 18.13
C TYR A 175 1.44 -3.36 18.41
N VAL A 176 0.63 -4.31 17.97
CA VAL A 176 -0.81 -4.38 18.27
C VAL A 176 -1.11 -5.70 18.95
N GLY A 177 -1.53 -5.63 20.22
CA GLY A 177 -1.92 -6.79 21.01
C GLY A 177 -3.30 -7.33 20.67
N GLY A 178 -3.64 -8.51 21.20
CA GLY A 178 -4.97 -9.12 21.03
C GLY A 178 -5.29 -9.69 19.64
N ILE A 179 -4.49 -9.40 18.61
CA ILE A 179 -4.65 -9.92 17.24
C ILE A 179 -3.66 -11.06 17.00
N GLY A 180 -4.01 -12.25 17.47
CA GLY A 180 -3.25 -13.48 17.22
C GLY A 180 -4.03 -14.52 16.42
N ARG A 181 -3.60 -15.79 16.48
CA ARG A 181 -4.30 -16.91 15.85
C ARG A 181 -5.64 -17.17 16.55
N ARG A 182 -6.75 -17.13 15.81
CA ARG A 182 -8.10 -17.36 16.35
C ARG A 182 -8.88 -18.34 15.50
N SER A 183 -9.74 -19.14 16.16
CA SER A 183 -10.55 -20.21 15.56
C SER A 183 -11.75 -19.70 14.74
N GLN A 184 -12.12 -18.43 14.91
CA GLN A 184 -13.32 -17.82 14.36
C GLN A 184 -12.98 -16.56 13.56
N ARG A 185 -13.87 -16.15 12.65
CA ARG A 185 -13.74 -14.89 11.91
C ARG A 185 -13.91 -13.71 12.86
N LEU A 186 -13.14 -12.65 12.61
CA LEU A 186 -13.15 -11.43 13.41
C LEU A 186 -14.26 -10.49 12.91
N ARG A 187 -15.44 -10.60 13.51
CA ARG A 187 -16.65 -9.85 13.10
C ARG A 187 -17.41 -9.22 14.26
N GLN A 188 -16.98 -9.47 15.50
CA GLN A 188 -17.64 -8.88 16.65
C GLN A 188 -17.19 -7.44 16.83
N LYS A 189 -18.01 -6.62 17.49
CA LYS A 189 -17.70 -5.21 17.74
C LYS A 189 -16.32 -5.02 18.37
N PHE A 190 -15.98 -5.85 19.35
CA PHE A 190 -14.66 -5.86 19.99
C PHE A 190 -13.52 -6.09 18.99
N ASP A 191 -13.72 -6.95 17.99
CA ASP A 191 -12.71 -7.20 16.97
C ASP A 191 -12.54 -5.99 16.03
N LEU A 192 -13.62 -5.25 15.75
CA LEU A 192 -13.58 -4.02 14.95
C LEU A 192 -12.82 -2.91 15.68
N ASP A 193 -13.09 -2.71 16.97
CA ASP A 193 -12.38 -1.73 17.79
C ASP A 193 -10.85 -2.01 17.79
N LEU A 194 -10.48 -3.29 17.83
CA LEU A 194 -9.09 -3.71 17.77
C LEU A 194 -8.45 -3.50 16.37
N PHE A 195 -9.24 -3.68 15.31
CA PHE A 195 -8.79 -3.37 13.96
C PHE A 195 -8.64 -1.86 13.71
N ASP A 196 -9.43 -1.00 14.37
CA ASP A 196 -9.22 0.44 14.34
C ASP A 196 -7.89 0.83 14.98
N VAL A 197 -7.55 0.22 16.12
CA VAL A 197 -6.21 0.38 16.75
C VAL A 197 -5.11 -0.08 15.78
N MET A 198 -5.30 -1.22 15.12
CA MET A 198 -4.36 -1.72 14.12
C MET A 198 -4.16 -0.73 12.97
N VAL A 199 -5.24 -0.18 12.41
CA VAL A 199 -5.16 0.84 11.34
C VAL A 199 -4.46 2.09 11.83
N GLY A 200 -4.69 2.51 13.08
CA GLY A 200 -3.99 3.65 13.69
C GLY A 200 -2.47 3.44 13.75
N GLU A 201 -2.01 2.26 14.20
CA GLU A 201 -0.57 1.94 14.24
C GLU A 201 0.06 1.82 12.85
N ILE A 202 -0.66 1.20 11.90
CA ILE A 202 -0.23 1.16 10.49
C ILE A 202 -0.15 2.57 9.91
N SER A 203 -1.11 3.45 10.19
CA SER A 203 -1.11 4.82 9.71
C SER A 203 0.12 5.59 10.20
N LYS A 204 0.53 5.39 11.46
CA LYS A 204 1.76 5.96 12.00
C LYS A 204 3.01 5.43 11.27
N ALA A 205 3.03 4.14 10.92
CA ALA A 205 4.12 3.54 10.17
C ALA A 205 4.22 4.07 8.72
N VAL A 206 3.08 4.22 8.04
CA VAL A 206 3.00 4.85 6.71
C VAL A 206 3.43 6.31 6.77
N GLU A 207 2.98 7.05 7.78
CA GLU A 207 3.33 8.46 7.97
C GLU A 207 4.83 8.65 8.23
N LYS A 208 5.44 7.78 9.03
CA LYS A 208 6.91 7.75 9.19
C LYS A 208 7.59 7.57 7.83
N ARG A 209 7.09 6.66 7.01
CA ARG A 209 7.64 6.41 5.67
C ARG A 209 7.49 7.60 4.73
N ARG A 210 6.37 8.33 4.81
CA ARG A 210 6.17 9.58 4.06
C ARG A 210 7.15 10.67 4.49
N ARG A 211 7.37 10.83 5.80
CA ARG A 211 8.35 11.81 6.34
C ARG A 211 9.79 11.50 5.92
N GLU A 212 10.17 10.23 5.91
CA GLU A 212 11.48 9.81 5.38
C GLU A 212 11.68 10.25 3.92
N ILE A 213 10.61 10.33 3.11
CA ILE A 213 10.65 10.83 1.74
C ILE A 213 10.62 12.36 1.69
N GLU A 214 9.89 13.02 2.60
CA GLU A 214 9.89 14.48 2.68
C GLU A 214 11.27 15.06 3.03
N GLU A 215 12.12 14.30 3.72
CA GLU A 215 13.52 14.68 3.99
C GLU A 215 14.35 14.81 2.70
N ASP A 216 14.14 13.94 1.71
CA ASP A 216 14.73 14.02 0.37
C ASP A 216 13.65 13.77 -0.70
N PRO A 217 12.87 14.83 -1.05
CA PRO A 217 11.68 14.69 -1.88
C PRO A 217 11.95 14.07 -3.24
N LEU A 218 10.93 13.42 -3.79
CA LEU A 218 10.98 12.87 -5.14
C LEU A 218 10.98 13.98 -6.19
N ILE A 219 11.58 13.70 -7.35
CA ILE A 219 11.52 14.61 -8.50
C ILE A 219 10.17 14.60 -9.22
N LEU A 220 9.33 13.60 -8.93
CA LEU A 220 7.99 13.43 -9.47
C LEU A 220 7.11 12.76 -8.41
N GLU A 221 5.87 13.21 -8.22
CA GLU A 221 4.96 12.50 -7.31
C GLU A 221 4.51 11.17 -7.92
N PRO A 222 4.41 10.07 -7.13
CA PRO A 222 4.00 8.76 -7.62
C PRO A 222 2.66 8.76 -8.36
N ILE A 223 1.75 9.65 -7.98
CA ILE A 223 0.43 9.76 -8.60
C ILE A 223 0.49 10.29 -10.03
N TYR A 224 1.40 11.22 -10.33
CA TYR A 224 1.64 11.68 -11.70
C TYR A 224 2.25 10.56 -12.53
N LEU A 225 3.23 9.82 -11.98
CA LEU A 225 3.81 8.68 -12.69
C LEU A 225 2.74 7.64 -13.05
N LYS A 226 1.82 7.34 -12.12
CA LYS A 226 0.67 6.47 -12.40
C LYS A 226 -0.17 7.00 -13.56
N LYS A 227 -0.56 8.28 -13.54
CA LYS A 227 -1.38 8.90 -14.59
C LYS A 227 -0.70 8.83 -15.96
N ILE A 228 0.60 9.18 -16.02
CA ILE A 228 1.39 9.10 -17.25
C ILE A 228 1.39 7.68 -17.81
N LEU A 229 1.59 6.67 -16.96
CA LEU A 229 1.58 5.27 -17.40
C LEU A 229 0.20 4.83 -17.91
N GLU A 230 -0.88 5.21 -17.21
CA GLU A 230 -2.26 4.90 -17.60
C GLU A 230 -2.63 5.51 -18.96
N GLU A 231 -2.15 6.72 -19.26
CA GLU A 231 -2.43 7.43 -20.51
C GLU A 231 -1.56 6.99 -21.69
N ASN A 232 -0.31 6.61 -21.44
CA ASN A 232 0.69 6.44 -22.51
C ASN A 232 1.09 4.98 -22.76
N VAL A 233 0.80 4.04 -21.85
CA VAL A 233 1.23 2.64 -22.03
C VAL A 233 0.10 1.74 -22.51
N GLU A 234 0.22 1.30 -23.76
CA GLU A 234 -0.73 0.35 -24.35
C GLU A 234 -0.73 -1.00 -23.62
N GLY A 235 -1.93 -1.44 -23.22
CA GLY A 235 -2.18 -2.75 -22.63
C GLY A 235 -2.40 -2.72 -21.12
N ILE A 236 -2.17 -1.58 -20.45
CA ILE A 236 -2.51 -1.40 -19.03
C ILE A 236 -4.03 -1.51 -18.82
N ASP A 237 -4.81 -0.93 -19.72
CA ASP A 237 -6.28 -1.01 -19.79
C ASP A 237 -6.81 -2.44 -19.96
N LYS A 238 -6.01 -3.33 -20.57
CA LYS A 238 -6.34 -4.74 -20.82
C LYS A 238 -6.01 -5.66 -19.64
N ILE A 239 -5.38 -5.16 -18.58
CA ILE A 239 -5.05 -5.94 -17.40
C ILE A 239 -6.34 -6.26 -16.62
N ILE A 240 -6.61 -7.55 -16.44
CA ILE A 240 -7.84 -8.05 -15.78
C ILE A 240 -7.92 -7.66 -14.29
N SER A 241 -6.76 -7.39 -13.66
CA SER A 241 -6.70 -6.99 -12.26
C SER A 241 -7.42 -5.66 -12.02
N PRO A 242 -8.23 -5.52 -10.96
CA PRO A 242 -8.94 -4.28 -10.65
C PRO A 242 -8.01 -3.11 -10.30
N ILE A 243 -6.74 -3.42 -9.99
CA ILE A 243 -5.68 -2.44 -9.73
C ILE A 243 -4.48 -2.82 -10.61
N PRO A 244 -4.37 -2.29 -11.84
CA PRO A 244 -3.28 -2.63 -12.76
C PRO A 244 -1.95 -1.96 -12.38
N ILE A 245 -2.04 -0.76 -11.78
CA ILE A 245 -0.90 -0.02 -11.23
C ILE A 245 -1.15 0.20 -9.74
N VAL A 246 -0.21 -0.25 -8.91
CA VAL A 246 -0.21 -0.07 -7.46
C VAL A 246 0.67 1.14 -7.13
N LEU A 247 0.14 2.08 -6.37
CA LEU A 247 0.91 3.19 -5.83
C LEU A 247 1.73 2.73 -4.62
N ASN A 248 2.97 3.22 -4.55
CA ASN A 248 3.81 3.22 -3.36
C ASN A 248 4.14 4.67 -3.01
N VAL A 249 4.60 4.90 -1.79
CA VAL A 249 5.01 6.26 -1.36
C VAL A 249 6.20 6.81 -2.16
N ASN A 250 7.02 5.96 -2.78
CA ASN A 250 8.21 6.34 -3.56
C ASN A 250 8.18 5.90 -5.03
N GLY A 251 7.02 5.56 -5.57
CA GLY A 251 6.89 5.16 -6.96
C GLY A 251 5.68 4.29 -7.22
N VAL A 252 5.78 3.41 -8.21
CA VAL A 252 4.65 2.57 -8.64
C VAL A 252 5.08 1.15 -8.98
N LYS A 253 4.14 0.21 -8.85
CA LYS A 253 4.29 -1.16 -9.31
C LYS A 253 3.22 -1.51 -10.32
N VAL A 254 3.64 -1.93 -11.50
CA VAL A 254 2.75 -2.31 -12.60
C VAL A 254 2.68 -3.82 -12.69
N LYS A 255 1.46 -4.37 -12.84
CA LYS A 255 1.21 -5.81 -13.00
C LYS A 255 1.53 -6.31 -14.41
N MET A 256 2.72 -6.01 -14.89
CA MET A 256 3.25 -6.48 -16.18
C MET A 256 4.72 -6.95 -16.05
N PRO A 257 5.14 -8.01 -16.75
CA PRO A 257 6.53 -8.45 -16.77
C PRO A 257 7.46 -7.41 -17.39
N LEU A 258 8.65 -7.19 -16.80
CA LEU A 258 9.61 -6.18 -17.26
C LEU A 258 10.01 -6.37 -18.72
N LYS A 259 10.19 -7.63 -19.17
CA LYS A 259 10.66 -7.94 -20.52
C LYS A 259 9.74 -7.39 -21.62
N GLU A 260 8.43 -7.39 -21.39
CA GLU A 260 7.43 -6.93 -22.34
C GLU A 260 7.18 -5.42 -22.22
N PHE A 261 7.45 -4.87 -21.03
CA PHE A 261 6.98 -3.56 -20.61
C PHE A 261 8.07 -2.49 -20.63
N LYS A 262 9.34 -2.87 -20.42
CA LYS A 262 10.48 -1.95 -20.25
C LYS A 262 10.63 -0.96 -21.40
N GLU A 263 10.64 -1.44 -22.64
CA GLU A 263 10.83 -0.56 -23.81
C GLU A 263 9.65 0.39 -24.05
N LYS A 264 8.43 -0.03 -23.67
CA LYS A 264 7.23 0.79 -23.78
C LYS A 264 7.24 1.95 -22.79
N ILE A 265 7.76 1.74 -21.57
CA ILE A 265 7.82 2.81 -20.56
C ILE A 265 8.96 3.77 -20.84
N LYS A 266 10.16 3.24 -21.09
CA LYS A 266 11.40 4.02 -21.04
C LYS A 266 11.38 5.24 -21.94
N ASN A 267 10.74 5.12 -23.11
CA ASN A 267 10.72 6.14 -24.13
C ASN A 267 9.52 7.09 -24.03
N ILE A 268 8.67 6.96 -23.01
CA ILE A 268 7.59 7.93 -22.79
C ILE A 268 8.21 9.27 -22.43
N GLU A 269 7.88 10.29 -23.22
CA GLU A 269 8.29 11.66 -22.96
C GLU A 269 7.27 12.34 -22.05
N PHE A 270 7.78 12.94 -20.97
CA PHE A 270 7.03 13.77 -20.06
C PHE A 270 7.89 14.97 -19.70
N ASP A 271 7.32 16.18 -19.83
CA ASP A 271 8.02 17.43 -19.54
C ASP A 271 9.42 17.55 -20.21
N GLY A 272 9.51 17.10 -21.47
CA GLY A 272 10.73 17.16 -22.26
C GLY A 272 11.82 16.14 -21.90
N ARG A 273 11.53 15.17 -21.02
CA ARG A 273 12.45 14.09 -20.63
C ARG A 273 11.78 12.72 -20.70
N LYS A 274 12.58 11.66 -20.77
CA LYS A 274 12.11 10.28 -20.77
C LYS A 274 11.83 9.76 -19.36
N ILE A 275 10.86 8.86 -19.20
CA ILE A 275 10.54 8.23 -17.89
C ILE A 275 11.75 7.55 -17.22
N GLU A 276 12.68 7.01 -17.99
CA GLU A 276 13.90 6.41 -17.43
C GLU A 276 14.83 7.44 -16.75
N GLU A 277 14.68 8.72 -17.05
CA GLU A 277 15.39 9.81 -16.39
C GLU A 277 14.72 10.22 -15.07
N TYR A 278 13.48 9.77 -14.82
CA TYR A 278 12.75 10.05 -13.59
C TYR A 278 12.84 8.92 -12.55
N CYS A 279 13.12 7.68 -12.96
CA CYS A 279 13.00 6.54 -12.07
C CYS A 279 13.90 5.34 -12.43
N ASN A 280 14.23 4.56 -11.42
CA ASN A 280 14.78 3.22 -11.59
C ASN A 280 13.68 2.24 -11.96
N ILE A 281 13.91 1.45 -13.03
CA ILE A 281 12.98 0.42 -13.49
C ILE A 281 13.59 -0.96 -13.26
N TYR A 282 12.94 -1.79 -12.45
CA TYR A 282 13.42 -3.12 -12.12
C TYR A 282 12.32 -4.18 -12.09
N GLN A 283 12.74 -5.43 -12.27
CA GLN A 283 11.84 -6.59 -12.20
C GLN A 283 11.61 -6.93 -10.73
N SER A 284 10.35 -7.05 -10.34
CA SER A 284 10.01 -7.58 -9.03
C SER A 284 10.44 -9.05 -8.92
N PRO A 285 10.96 -9.50 -7.76
CA PRO A 285 11.01 -10.90 -7.38
C PRO A 285 9.67 -11.65 -7.56
N TYR A 286 8.52 -10.96 -7.46
CA TYR A 286 7.25 -11.51 -7.91
C TYR A 286 7.22 -11.55 -9.44
N THR A 287 7.01 -12.76 -9.98
CA THR A 287 6.86 -12.94 -11.42
C THR A 287 5.70 -12.10 -11.96
N GLY A 288 5.94 -11.34 -13.03
CA GLY A 288 4.90 -10.59 -13.71
C GLY A 288 4.66 -9.17 -13.21
N PHE A 289 5.53 -8.63 -12.35
CA PHE A 289 5.46 -7.24 -11.91
C PHE A 289 6.73 -6.45 -12.28
N THR A 290 6.53 -5.19 -12.67
CA THR A 290 7.59 -4.21 -12.91
C THR A 290 7.46 -3.11 -11.88
N ILE A 291 8.58 -2.71 -11.29
CA ILE A 291 8.62 -1.67 -10.27
C ILE A 291 9.39 -0.48 -10.81
N LEU A 292 8.80 0.71 -10.60
CA LEU A 292 9.40 2.00 -10.94
C LEU A 292 9.56 2.76 -9.63
N LYS A 293 10.80 3.04 -9.22
CA LYS A 293 11.09 3.86 -8.04
C LYS A 293 11.65 5.20 -8.47
N ILE A 294 10.97 6.25 -8.09
CA ILE A 294 11.28 7.61 -8.52
C ILE A 294 12.56 8.07 -7.84
N PHE A 295 13.38 8.82 -8.57
CA PHE A 295 14.59 9.40 -8.00
C PHE A 295 14.24 10.46 -6.96
N THR A 296 15.05 10.53 -5.91
CA THR A 296 15.03 11.66 -5.01
C THR A 296 15.76 12.85 -5.64
N LYS A 297 15.44 14.07 -5.22
CA LYS A 297 16.07 15.30 -5.71
C LYS A 297 17.58 15.25 -5.54
N SER A 298 18.06 14.86 -4.36
CA SER A 298 19.50 14.78 -4.10
C SER A 298 20.21 13.81 -5.03
N TYR A 299 19.60 12.65 -5.32
CA TYR A 299 20.17 11.68 -6.25
C TYR A 299 20.16 12.21 -7.69
N PHE A 300 19.06 12.79 -8.13
CA PHE A 300 18.90 13.35 -9.47
C PHE A 300 19.93 14.45 -9.75
N ASP A 301 20.13 15.37 -8.81
CA ASP A 301 21.13 16.45 -8.94
C ASP A 301 22.56 15.89 -9.03
N SER A 302 22.86 14.80 -8.30
CA SER A 302 24.18 14.16 -8.31
C SER A 302 24.55 13.52 -9.66
N ILE A 303 23.54 13.08 -10.44
CA ILE A 303 23.74 12.52 -11.78
C ILE A 303 23.94 13.65 -12.79
N ASN A 304 23.15 14.72 -12.70
CA ASN A 304 23.23 15.84 -13.63
C ASN A 304 24.50 16.67 -13.46
N GLN A 305 25.09 16.74 -12.27
CA GLN A 305 26.39 17.41 -12.07
C GLN A 305 27.58 16.63 -12.68
N LYS A 306 27.38 15.36 -13.07
CA LYS A 306 28.41 14.51 -13.70
C LYS A 306 28.29 14.46 -15.24
N SER A 307 27.29 15.13 -15.82
CA SER A 307 27.03 15.20 -17.26
C SER A 307 27.40 16.58 -17.80
#